data_AF-A0A645GY65-F1
#
_entry.id   AF-A0A645GY65-F1
#
_cell.length_a   1.000
_cell.length_b   1.000
_cell.length_c   1.000
_cell.angle_alpha   90.00
_cell.angle_beta   90.00
_cell.angle_gamma   90.00
#
_symmetry.space_group_name_H-M   'P 1'
#
loop_
_entity.id
_entity.type
_entity.pdbx_description
1 polymer ?
#
loop_
_entity_poly.entity_id
_entity_poly.type
_entity_poly.pdbx_seq_one_letter_code
_entity_poly.pdbx_strand_id
1 'polypeptide(L)'
;MNASAKSGIRGVAYAVSGYEPAAQAVIEAFKMYVREEARAWEKEFPDELYYEWYRLYELKKPEKGGHPGNVRWFTERHIYETLAKSEGKILDIAKENREENGKRGDKIHMFLSDVGVKALRRHIGKIIGMASMCETKEQYESALERVFK
;
A
#
# COMPACT_ATOMS: atom_id res chain seq x y z
N MET A 1 22.05 22.62 -17.34
CA MET A 1 20.58 22.77 -17.37
C MET A 1 20.05 22.23 -18.69
N ASN A 2 18.84 21.66 -18.66
CA ASN A 2 18.09 20.98 -19.72
C ASN A 2 18.34 19.45 -19.73
N ALA A 3 17.78 18.69 -18.80
CA ALA A 3 16.35 18.38 -18.54
C ALA A 3 15.77 17.37 -19.57
N SER A 4 15.56 16.16 -19.06
CA SER A 4 14.50 15.21 -19.43
C SER A 4 14.31 14.88 -20.92
N ALA A 5 15.20 14.05 -21.48
CA ALA A 5 14.97 13.37 -22.76
C ALA A 5 14.96 11.83 -22.64
N LYS A 6 14.92 11.29 -21.41
CA LYS A 6 14.80 9.84 -21.14
C LYS A 6 13.49 9.42 -20.47
N SER A 7 12.60 10.36 -20.17
CA SER A 7 11.31 10.09 -19.52
C SER A 7 10.16 9.88 -20.54
N GLY A 8 10.45 9.97 -21.84
CA GLY A 8 9.44 9.90 -22.91
C GLY A 8 8.97 8.50 -23.32
N ILE A 9 9.48 7.41 -22.73
CA ILE A 9 9.16 6.05 -23.18
C ILE A 9 9.10 5.10 -21.97
N ARG A 10 8.01 5.16 -21.20
CA ARG A 10 7.47 3.97 -20.51
C ARG A 10 6.01 4.08 -20.10
N GLY A 11 5.25 5.00 -20.71
CA GLY A 11 3.79 4.97 -20.71
C GLY A 11 3.18 3.92 -21.66
N VAL A 12 3.88 2.81 -21.91
CA VAL A 12 3.52 1.83 -22.95
C VAL A 12 3.67 0.41 -22.41
N ALA A 13 2.73 0.01 -21.56
CA ALA A 13 2.48 -1.40 -21.27
C ALA A 13 0.99 -1.80 -21.42
N TYR A 14 0.13 -0.93 -21.95
CA TYR A 14 -1.25 -1.30 -22.30
C TYR A 14 -1.62 -0.95 -23.74
N ALA A 15 -0.66 -1.15 -24.64
CA ALA A 15 -0.91 -1.19 -26.07
C ALA A 15 -1.59 -2.51 -26.47
N VAL A 16 -2.73 -2.86 -25.90
CA VAL A 16 -3.72 -3.77 -26.52
C VAL A 16 -5.11 -3.46 -25.96
N SER A 17 -6.06 -3.12 -26.85
CA SER A 17 -7.53 -3.10 -26.69
C SER A 17 -8.22 -1.83 -26.16
N GLY A 18 -9.23 -1.39 -26.91
CA GLY A 18 -10.48 -0.79 -26.39
C GLY A 18 -10.38 0.58 -25.72
N TYR A 19 -10.65 1.64 -26.47
CA TYR A 19 -10.88 2.98 -25.91
C TYR A 19 -12.14 2.98 -25.02
N GLU A 20 -11.96 3.14 -23.71
CA GLU A 20 -13.01 3.24 -22.69
C GLU A 20 -12.74 4.49 -21.83
N PRO A 21 -13.53 5.58 -21.99
CA PRO A 21 -13.33 6.83 -21.26
C PRO A 21 -13.32 6.67 -19.72
N ALA A 22 -14.05 5.69 -19.20
CA ALA A 22 -14.06 5.35 -17.78
C ALA A 22 -12.70 4.84 -17.29
N ALA A 23 -11.98 4.07 -18.12
CA ALA A 23 -10.66 3.55 -17.79
C ALA A 23 -9.59 4.66 -17.70
N GLN A 24 -9.70 5.70 -18.53
CA GLN A 24 -8.78 6.83 -18.51
C GLN A 24 -8.99 7.74 -17.30
N ALA A 25 -10.23 8.07 -16.94
CA ALA A 25 -10.54 8.85 -15.73
C ALA A 25 -10.07 8.14 -14.46
N VAL A 26 -10.21 6.81 -14.45
CA VAL A 26 -9.62 5.89 -13.48
C VAL A 26 -8.10 6.08 -13.45
N ILE A 27 -7.39 5.90 -14.57
CA ILE A 27 -5.92 6.06 -14.65
C ILE A 27 -5.45 7.45 -14.18
N GLU A 28 -6.16 8.51 -14.53
CA GLU A 28 -5.84 9.89 -14.11
C GLU A 28 -6.08 10.12 -12.62
N ALA A 29 -7.16 9.57 -12.05
CA ALA A 29 -7.34 9.51 -10.61
C ALA A 29 -6.18 8.77 -9.95
N PHE A 30 -5.70 7.66 -10.54
CA PHE A 30 -4.59 6.87 -10.02
C PHE A 30 -3.23 7.57 -10.09
N LYS A 31 -2.97 8.40 -11.13
CA LYS A 31 -1.78 9.25 -11.20
C LYS A 31 -1.68 10.23 -10.03
N MET A 32 -2.80 10.63 -9.43
CA MET A 32 -2.77 11.49 -8.25
C MET A 32 -2.26 10.78 -7.00
N TYR A 33 -2.27 9.44 -6.93
CA TYR A 33 -1.90 8.66 -5.74
C TYR A 33 -0.48 8.08 -5.79
N VAL A 34 0.16 8.05 -6.96
CA VAL A 34 1.48 7.45 -7.18
C VAL A 34 2.47 8.52 -7.67
N ARG A 35 3.72 8.42 -7.24
CA ARG A 35 4.85 9.26 -7.70
C ARG A 35 5.94 8.40 -8.33
N GLU A 36 6.67 8.97 -9.28
CA GLU A 36 7.72 8.26 -10.03
C GLU A 36 8.99 7.99 -9.21
N GLU A 37 9.33 8.90 -8.29
CA GLU A 37 10.53 8.78 -7.48
C GLU A 37 10.19 8.41 -6.04
N ALA A 38 11.00 7.52 -5.45
CA ALA A 38 10.89 7.21 -4.04
C ALA A 38 11.10 8.47 -3.18
N ARG A 39 10.11 8.79 -2.34
CA ARG A 39 10.27 9.83 -1.31
C ARG A 39 11.19 9.35 -0.19
N ALA A 40 11.69 10.28 0.62
CA ALA A 40 12.44 9.94 1.84
C ALA A 40 11.60 9.02 2.75
N TRP A 41 12.25 8.03 3.37
CA TRP A 41 11.56 7.12 4.28
C TRP A 41 10.96 7.90 5.45
N GLU A 42 9.67 7.71 5.69
CA GLU A 42 8.95 8.27 6.82
C GLU A 42 8.18 7.13 7.49
N LYS A 43 8.02 7.20 8.81
CA LYS A 43 7.26 6.20 9.55
C LYS A 43 5.77 6.41 9.29
N GLU A 44 5.26 5.75 8.25
CA GLU A 44 3.84 5.78 7.86
C GLU A 44 2.96 4.84 8.66
N PHE A 45 3.55 3.78 9.19
CA PHE A 45 2.84 2.73 9.90
C PHE A 45 2.99 2.98 11.41
N PRO A 46 1.88 3.26 12.12
CA PRO A 46 1.91 3.52 13.56
C PRO A 46 2.16 2.21 14.33
N ASP A 47 2.78 2.32 15.50
CA ASP A 47 3.12 1.15 16.33
C ASP A 47 1.89 0.38 16.79
N GLU A 48 0.77 1.08 16.97
CA GLU A 48 -0.53 0.53 17.34
C GLU A 48 -1.01 -0.56 16.39
N LEU A 49 -0.80 -0.39 15.08
CA LEU A 49 -1.14 -1.42 14.08
C LEU A 49 -0.42 -2.74 14.38
N TYR A 50 0.87 -2.65 14.70
CA TYR A 50 1.69 -3.82 15.00
C TYR A 50 1.31 -4.45 16.33
N TYR A 51 0.93 -3.65 17.33
CA TYR A 51 0.44 -4.15 18.61
C TYR A 51 -0.86 -4.93 18.46
N GLU A 52 -1.80 -4.45 17.64
CA GLU A 52 -3.02 -5.18 17.35
C GLU A 52 -2.73 -6.52 16.67
N TRP A 53 -1.80 -6.58 15.71
CA TRP A 53 -1.39 -7.85 15.12
C TRP A 53 -0.69 -8.78 16.10
N TYR A 54 0.14 -8.26 17.01
CA TYR A 54 0.78 -9.11 18.01
C TYR A 54 -0.25 -9.72 18.96
N ARG A 55 -1.26 -8.95 19.35
CA ARG A 55 -2.38 -9.41 20.17
C ARG A 55 -3.20 -10.48 19.45
N LEU A 56 -3.67 -10.17 18.23
CA LEU A 56 -4.60 -11.03 17.49
C LEU A 56 -3.95 -12.33 17.01
N TYR A 57 -2.68 -12.30 16.61
CA TYR A 57 -1.96 -13.46 16.06
C TYR A 57 -1.04 -14.12 17.09
N GLU A 58 -1.13 -13.74 18.36
CA GLU A 58 -0.34 -14.27 19.48
C GLU A 58 1.18 -14.26 19.20
N LEU A 59 1.65 -13.19 18.56
CA LEU A 59 3.05 -13.09 18.14
C LEU A 59 3.92 -12.57 19.28
N LYS A 60 5.08 -13.20 19.48
CA LYS A 60 6.08 -12.70 20.43
C LYS A 60 6.67 -11.38 19.93
N LYS A 61 6.46 -10.31 20.70
CA LYS A 61 7.14 -9.03 20.48
C LYS A 61 8.66 -9.22 20.66
N PRO A 62 9.51 -8.77 19.72
CA PRO A 62 10.95 -8.88 19.87
C PRO A 62 11.45 -8.05 21.07
N GLU A 63 12.39 -8.61 21.85
CA GLU A 63 12.97 -7.94 23.02
C GLU A 63 13.89 -6.76 22.63
N LYS A 64 14.51 -6.83 21.45
CA LYS A 64 15.33 -5.74 20.90
C LYS A 64 14.54 -5.04 19.80
N GLY A 65 14.49 -3.71 19.86
CA GLY A 65 13.72 -2.83 18.99
C GLY A 65 13.64 -3.35 17.55
N GLY A 66 12.44 -3.74 17.14
CA GLY A 66 12.20 -4.37 15.86
C GLY A 66 10.82 -5.02 15.81
N HIS A 67 10.38 -5.32 14.60
CA HIS A 67 9.16 -6.08 14.36
C HIS A 67 9.51 -7.52 13.98
N PRO A 68 8.68 -8.52 14.33
CA PRO A 68 8.89 -9.89 13.87
C PRO A 68 8.94 -9.97 12.33
N GLY A 69 9.68 -10.93 11.78
CA GLY A 69 9.95 -11.02 10.33
C GLY A 69 8.69 -11.18 9.46
N ASN A 70 7.59 -11.65 10.05
CA ASN A 70 6.29 -11.78 9.38
C ASN A 70 5.56 -10.44 9.17
N VAL A 71 6.02 -9.32 9.75
CA VAL A 71 5.37 -8.00 9.57
C VAL A 71 5.34 -7.54 8.12
N ARG A 72 6.33 -7.94 7.30
CA ARG A 72 6.28 -7.70 5.85
C ARG A 72 5.04 -8.35 5.23
N TRP A 73 4.79 -9.62 5.58
CA TRP A 73 3.63 -10.38 5.08
C TRP A 73 2.32 -9.77 5.58
N PHE A 74 2.25 -9.36 6.86
CA PHE A 74 1.06 -8.69 7.38
C PHE A 74 0.76 -7.37 6.66
N THR A 75 1.80 -6.57 6.43
CA THR A 75 1.64 -5.29 5.71
C THR A 75 1.15 -5.52 4.28
N GLU A 76 1.69 -6.54 3.61
CA GLU A 76 1.28 -6.92 2.26
C GLU A 76 -0.18 -7.37 2.22
N ARG A 77 -0.57 -8.31 3.07
CA ARG A 77 -1.91 -8.89 3.07
C ARG A 77 -2.98 -7.96 3.66
N HIS A 78 -2.75 -7.40 4.83
CA HIS A 78 -3.80 -6.68 5.55
C HIS A 78 -3.90 -5.22 5.17
N ILE A 79 -2.83 -4.59 4.71
CA ILE A 79 -2.87 -3.17 4.31
C ILE A 79 -2.93 -3.06 2.79
N TYR A 80 -1.94 -3.60 2.09
CA TYR A 80 -1.83 -3.39 0.66
C TYR A 80 -2.91 -4.13 -0.13
N GLU A 81 -3.13 -5.43 0.08
CA GLU A 81 -4.17 -6.16 -0.65
C GLU A 81 -5.58 -5.63 -0.33
N THR A 82 -5.88 -5.23 0.91
CA THR A 82 -7.19 -4.66 1.26
C THR A 82 -7.38 -3.28 0.67
N LEU A 83 -6.32 -2.46 0.62
CA LEU A 83 -6.33 -1.17 -0.07
C LEU A 83 -6.59 -1.38 -1.57
N ALA A 84 -5.94 -2.37 -2.18
CA ALA A 84 -6.15 -2.77 -3.57
C ALA A 84 -7.53 -3.39 -3.81
N LYS A 85 -8.19 -4.00 -2.84
CA LYS A 85 -9.58 -4.46 -3.03
C LYS A 85 -10.56 -3.29 -2.94
N SER A 86 -10.30 -2.33 -2.06
CA SER A 86 -11.13 -1.12 -1.95
C SER A 86 -10.93 -0.12 -3.09
N GLU A 87 -9.71 -0.02 -3.64
CA GLU A 87 -9.30 0.97 -4.64
C GLU A 87 -8.37 0.39 -5.73
N GLY A 88 -8.55 -0.89 -6.05
CA GLY A 88 -8.07 -1.64 -7.22
C GLY A 88 -6.60 -1.50 -7.58
N LYS A 89 -6.33 -0.37 -8.22
CA LYS A 89 -5.23 -0.17 -9.14
C LYS A 89 -4.05 0.57 -8.49
N ILE A 90 -4.24 1.21 -7.32
CA ILE A 90 -3.16 2.00 -6.67
C ILE A 90 -1.97 1.11 -6.30
N LEU A 91 -2.24 -0.07 -5.72
CA LEU A 91 -1.17 -0.92 -5.22
C LEU A 91 -0.31 -1.48 -6.36
N ASP A 92 -0.95 -1.98 -7.41
CA ASP A 92 -0.25 -2.62 -8.53
C ASP A 92 0.61 -1.59 -9.25
N ILE A 93 0.07 -0.40 -9.50
CA ILE A 93 0.83 0.72 -10.11
C ILE A 93 2.00 1.14 -9.20
N ALA A 94 1.82 1.21 -7.87
CA ALA A 94 2.90 1.55 -6.95
C ALA A 94 3.97 0.45 -6.84
N LYS A 95 3.59 -0.83 -6.98
CA LYS A 95 4.52 -1.98 -7.03
C LYS A 95 5.34 -1.95 -8.32
N GLU A 96 4.68 -1.78 -9.46
CA GLU A 96 5.34 -1.64 -10.76
C GLU A 96 6.31 -0.45 -10.75
N ASN A 97 5.86 0.70 -10.26
CA ASN A 97 6.71 1.90 -10.18
C ASN A 97 7.96 1.65 -9.30
N ARG A 98 7.79 0.97 -8.16
CA ARG A 98 8.90 0.57 -7.31
C ARG A 98 9.87 -0.37 -8.01
N GLU A 99 9.38 -1.32 -8.81
CA GLU A 99 10.22 -2.27 -9.55
C GLU A 99 11.00 -1.58 -10.66
N GLU A 100 10.41 -0.58 -11.31
CA GLU A 100 11.05 0.16 -12.39
C GLU A 100 12.05 1.23 -11.91
N ASN A 101 11.69 1.96 -10.85
CA ASN A 101 12.40 3.18 -10.43
C ASN A 101 13.07 3.05 -9.05
N GLY A 102 12.76 1.99 -8.30
CA GLY A 102 13.23 1.80 -6.95
C GLY A 102 14.54 1.02 -6.82
N LYS A 103 15.11 1.08 -5.62
CA LYS A 103 16.28 0.30 -5.21
C LYS A 103 15.86 -0.86 -4.31
N ARG A 104 16.74 -1.86 -4.20
CA ARG A 104 16.56 -2.96 -3.26
C ARG A 104 16.46 -2.40 -1.83
N GLY A 105 15.34 -2.64 -1.17
CA GLY A 105 15.06 -2.18 0.19
C GLY A 105 13.94 -1.14 0.26
N ASP A 106 13.68 -0.43 -0.83
CA ASP A 106 12.62 0.59 -0.89
C ASP A 106 11.26 -0.05 -0.63
N LYS A 107 10.37 0.73 0.00
CA LYS A 107 9.03 0.30 0.39
C LYS A 107 8.00 0.89 -0.56
N ILE A 108 6.89 0.18 -0.76
CA ILE A 108 5.84 0.59 -1.71
C ILE A 108 5.29 1.98 -1.38
N HIS A 109 5.06 2.29 -0.10
CA HIS A 109 4.56 3.62 0.31
C HIS A 109 5.50 4.77 -0.06
N MET A 110 6.78 4.51 -0.35
CA MET A 110 7.71 5.57 -0.78
C MET A 110 7.39 6.06 -2.20
N PHE A 111 6.67 5.27 -3.00
CA PHE A 111 6.22 5.60 -4.35
C PHE A 111 4.79 6.14 -4.37
N LEU A 112 4.23 6.48 -3.21
CA LEU A 112 2.94 7.17 -3.13
C LEU A 112 3.14 8.68 -3.13
N SER A 113 2.25 9.39 -3.80
CA SER A 113 2.16 10.86 -3.72
C SER A 113 1.68 11.27 -2.31
N ASP A 114 1.66 12.58 -2.02
CA ASP A 114 1.11 13.07 -0.75
C ASP A 114 -0.38 12.72 -0.57
N VAL A 115 -1.14 12.67 -1.66
CA VAL A 115 -2.54 12.23 -1.65
C VAL A 115 -2.62 10.72 -1.40
N GLY A 116 -1.74 9.94 -2.05
CA GLY A 116 -1.51 8.51 -1.80
C GLY A 116 -1.24 8.19 -0.34
N VAL A 117 -0.32 8.93 0.27
CA VAL A 117 0.07 8.75 1.67
C VAL A 117 -1.07 9.12 2.62
N LYS A 118 -1.81 10.21 2.36
CA LYS A 118 -3.00 10.56 3.15
C LYS A 118 -4.07 9.48 3.08
N ALA A 119 -4.33 8.93 1.89
CA ALA A 119 -5.26 7.82 1.70
C ALA A 119 -4.80 6.56 2.44
N LEU A 120 -3.51 6.22 2.34
CA LEU A 120 -2.90 5.10 3.06
C LEU A 120 -3.05 5.26 4.58
N ARG A 121 -2.73 6.43 5.14
CA ARG A 121 -2.88 6.71 6.59
C ARG A 121 -4.33 6.55 7.04
N ARG A 122 -5.30 7.05 6.25
CA ARG A 122 -6.73 6.88 6.54
C ARG A 122 -7.14 5.40 6.51
N HIS A 123 -6.64 4.64 5.54
CA HIS A 123 -6.90 3.21 5.43
C HIS A 123 -6.34 2.43 6.63
N ILE A 124 -5.10 2.72 7.01
CA ILE A 124 -4.47 2.14 8.21
C ILE A 124 -5.33 2.42 9.46
N GLY A 125 -5.81 3.65 9.64
CA GLY A 125 -6.69 3.99 10.76
C GLY A 125 -7.99 3.17 10.80
N LYS A 126 -8.60 2.90 9.64
CA LYS A 126 -9.79 2.02 9.56
C LYS A 126 -9.45 0.59 10.00
N ILE A 127 -8.30 0.08 9.59
CA ILE A 127 -7.86 -1.28 9.93
C ILE A 127 -7.54 -1.39 11.42
N ILE A 128 -6.89 -0.40 12.02
CA ILE A 128 -6.64 -0.34 13.46
C ILE A 128 -7.97 -0.38 14.22
N GLY A 129 -8.91 0.50 13.87
CA GLY A 129 -10.22 0.54 14.52
C GLY A 129 -11.02 -0.76 14.34
N MET A 130 -10.85 -1.46 13.22
CA MET A 130 -11.44 -2.78 13.03
C MET A 130 -10.76 -3.83 13.92
N ALA A 131 -9.44 -3.86 13.94
CA ALA A 131 -8.65 -4.80 14.72
C ALA A 131 -8.93 -4.65 16.23
N SER A 132 -9.05 -3.41 16.72
CA SER A 132 -9.33 -3.12 18.13
C SER A 132 -10.70 -3.62 18.60
N MET A 133 -11.66 -3.82 17.68
CA MET A 133 -12.99 -4.37 18.00
C MET A 133 -13.03 -5.90 17.95
N CYS A 134 -11.96 -6.56 17.52
CA CYS A 134 -11.88 -8.01 17.42
C CYS A 134 -11.11 -8.61 18.61
N GLU A 135 -11.60 -9.72 19.13
CA GLU A 135 -10.95 -10.45 20.22
C GLU A 135 -9.99 -11.53 19.69
N THR A 136 -10.31 -12.13 18.54
CA THR A 136 -9.52 -13.20 17.93
C THR A 136 -9.13 -12.87 16.49
N LYS A 137 -8.06 -13.52 16.01
CA LYS A 137 -7.64 -13.47 14.60
C LYS A 137 -8.78 -13.78 13.65
N GLU A 138 -9.60 -14.79 13.95
CA GLU A 138 -10.68 -15.26 13.07
C GLU A 138 -11.74 -14.18 12.88
N GLN A 139 -12.09 -13.47 13.97
CA GLN A 139 -13.01 -12.34 13.91
C GLN A 139 -12.45 -11.21 13.05
N TYR A 140 -11.15 -10.91 13.20
CA TYR A 140 -10.48 -9.87 12.43
C TYR A 140 -10.40 -10.20 10.94
N GLU A 141 -9.97 -11.42 10.58
CA GLU A 141 -9.89 -11.88 9.18
C GLU A 141 -11.28 -11.88 8.53
N SER A 142 -12.31 -12.35 9.26
CA SER A 142 -13.70 -12.31 8.79
C SER A 142 -14.20 -10.87 8.58
N ALA A 143 -13.87 -9.95 9.49
CA ALA A 143 -14.22 -8.54 9.36
C ALA A 143 -13.53 -7.89 8.15
N LEU A 144 -12.25 -8.19 7.92
CA LEU A 144 -11.52 -7.73 6.74
C LEU A 144 -12.16 -8.24 5.45
N GLU A 145 -12.46 -9.53 5.38
CA GLU A 145 -13.12 -10.12 4.22
C GLU A 145 -14.50 -9.52 3.99
N ARG A 146 -15.27 -9.23 5.04
CA ARG A 146 -16.61 -8.65 4.89
C ARG A 146 -16.58 -7.20 4.41
N VAL A 147 -15.60 -6.42 4.84
CA VAL A 147 -15.52 -4.97 4.53
C VAL A 147 -14.81 -4.72 3.20
N PHE A 148 -13.83 -5.55 2.85
CA PHE A 148 -12.96 -5.36 1.68
C PHE A 148 -13.07 -6.51 0.66
N LYS A 149 -14.18 -7.25 0.62
CA LYS A 149 -14.45 -8.29 -0.38
C LYS A 149 -14.65 -7.72 -1.78
#